data_AF-A0A1F5AHJ9-F1
#
_entry.id   AF-A0A1F5AHJ9-F1
#
_cell.length_a   1.000
_cell.length_b   1.000
_cell.length_c   1.000
_cell.angle_alpha   90.00
_cell.angle_beta   90.00
_cell.angle_gamma   90.00
#
_symmetry.space_group_name_H-M   'P 1'
#
loop_
_entity.id
_entity.type
_entity.pdbx_description
1 polymer ?
#
loop_
_entity_poly.entity_id
_entity_poly.type
_entity_poly.pdbx_seq_one_letter_code
_entity_poly.pdbx_strand_id
1 'polypeptide(L)'
;MKTRSDKGNGKLPAAAAGSPAGGIGAADALFAALADLKTASFIRTVFSQPEKNPAVTTEKTPRRLGRKRFWEVAIIEKPPAPPRLKNPLLNVAHLLIDADDGRVRERWFLTKVQDGEYRDFLRARFPRPEGRKDRIP
;
A
#
# COMPACT_ATOMS: atom_id res chain seq x y z
N MET A 1 -31.49 46.19 18.27
CA MET A 1 -31.75 44.92 17.54
C MET A 1 -31.24 45.01 16.11
N LYS A 2 -30.19 44.27 15.78
CA LYS A 2 -30.01 43.43 14.57
C LYS A 2 -28.53 43.05 14.48
N THR A 3 -28.25 41.93 15.11
CA THR A 3 -27.02 41.14 15.04
C THR A 3 -26.82 40.62 13.62
N ARG A 4 -25.63 40.79 13.05
CA ARG A 4 -25.17 40.02 11.90
C ARG A 4 -24.23 38.94 12.43
N SER A 5 -24.79 37.75 12.63
CA SER A 5 -24.04 36.53 12.92
C SER A 5 -23.30 36.10 11.67
N ASP A 6 -21.97 36.17 11.74
CA ASP A 6 -21.08 35.66 10.70
C ASP A 6 -21.14 34.12 10.69
N LYS A 7 -21.24 33.57 9.48
CA LYS A 7 -21.34 32.14 9.18
C LYS A 7 -19.94 31.53 9.24
N GLY A 8 -19.48 31.21 10.45
CA GLY A 8 -18.35 30.30 10.65
C GLY A 8 -18.76 28.86 10.41
N ASN A 9 -19.06 28.47 9.16
CA ASN A 9 -19.24 27.06 8.81
C ASN A 9 -17.85 26.41 8.68
N GLY A 10 -17.21 26.19 9.82
CA GLY A 10 -15.98 25.41 9.94
C GLY A 10 -16.29 23.94 9.67
N LYS A 11 -16.54 23.60 8.41
CA LYS A 11 -16.51 22.22 7.93
C LYS A 11 -15.04 21.81 7.89
N LEU A 12 -14.53 21.40 9.05
CA LEU A 12 -13.28 20.65 9.15
C LEU A 12 -13.35 19.52 8.11
N PRO A 13 -12.35 19.35 7.23
CA PRO A 13 -12.31 18.20 6.36
C PRO A 13 -12.38 16.96 7.23
N ALA A 14 -13.30 16.05 6.89
CA ALA A 14 -13.50 14.79 7.59
C ALA A 14 -12.14 14.17 7.93
N ALA A 15 -11.83 14.19 9.22
CA ALA A 15 -10.63 13.56 9.74
C ALA A 15 -10.60 12.13 9.20
N ALA A 16 -9.43 11.78 8.67
CA ALA A 16 -9.11 10.49 8.10
C ALA A 16 -9.81 9.36 8.86
N ALA A 17 -10.50 8.49 8.13
CA ALA A 17 -11.19 7.32 8.63
C ALA A 17 -10.33 6.59 9.69
N GLY A 18 -10.60 6.89 10.95
CA GLY A 18 -10.05 6.18 12.09
C GLY A 18 -10.58 4.76 12.05
N SER A 19 -9.68 3.80 12.21
CA SER A 19 -9.95 2.37 12.18
C SER A 19 -11.24 2.01 12.92
N PRO A 20 -12.18 1.26 12.32
CA PRO A 20 -13.31 0.74 13.06
C PRO A 20 -12.81 -0.25 14.13
N ALA A 21 -13.50 -0.28 15.27
CA ALA A 21 -13.11 -0.96 16.50
C ALA A 21 -12.44 -2.33 16.29
N GLY A 22 -11.19 -2.45 16.74
CA GLY A 22 -10.49 -3.72 16.98
C GLY A 22 -9.42 -4.14 15.97
N GLY A 23 -8.72 -3.22 15.31
CA GLY A 23 -7.58 -3.57 14.44
C GLY A 23 -6.67 -2.39 14.11
N ILE A 24 -5.49 -2.68 13.58
CA ILE A 24 -4.50 -1.68 13.17
C ILE A 24 -4.96 -0.93 11.91
N GLY A 25 -4.62 0.36 11.83
CA GLY A 25 -4.93 1.18 10.65
C GLY A 25 -3.98 0.94 9.49
N ALA A 26 -4.31 1.52 8.33
CA ALA A 26 -3.44 1.41 7.15
C ALA A 26 -2.07 2.08 7.34
N ALA A 27 -2.00 3.13 8.16
CA ALA A 27 -0.74 3.79 8.51
C ALA A 27 0.12 2.86 9.37
N ASP A 28 -0.47 2.24 10.40
CA ASP A 28 0.21 1.28 11.27
C ASP A 28 0.69 0.05 10.48
N ALA A 29 -0.09 -0.42 9.51
CA ALA A 29 0.30 -1.50 8.63
C ALA A 29 1.53 -1.12 7.78
N LEU A 30 1.57 0.11 7.24
CA LEU A 30 2.75 0.60 6.53
C LEU A 30 3.97 0.69 7.45
N PHE A 31 3.81 1.20 8.68
CA PHE A 31 4.90 1.26 9.65
C PHE A 31 5.39 -0.14 10.05
N ALA A 32 4.48 -1.10 10.24
CA ALA A 32 4.83 -2.50 10.48
C ALA A 32 5.60 -3.12 9.30
N ALA A 33 5.22 -2.79 8.06
CA ALA A 33 5.96 -3.22 6.87
C ALA A 33 7.38 -2.66 6.84
N LEU A 34 7.55 -1.37 7.15
CA LEU A 34 8.85 -0.70 7.15
C LEU A 34 9.74 -1.12 8.33
N ALA A 35 9.14 -1.45 9.47
CA ALA A 35 9.85 -1.93 10.66
C ALA A 35 10.30 -3.41 10.54
N ASP A 36 9.73 -4.17 9.59
CA ASP A 36 10.13 -5.55 9.34
C ASP A 36 11.57 -5.62 8.82
N LEU A 37 12.45 -6.27 9.58
CA LEU A 37 13.89 -6.31 9.29
C LEU A 37 14.23 -6.84 7.89
N LYS A 38 13.48 -7.84 7.40
CA LYS A 38 13.72 -8.41 6.06
C LYS A 38 13.32 -7.42 4.97
N THR A 39 12.19 -6.74 5.16
CA THR A 39 11.71 -5.69 4.26
C THR A 39 12.64 -4.49 4.24
N ALA A 40 13.06 -4.01 5.41
CA ALA A 40 14.04 -2.94 5.53
C ALA A 40 15.37 -3.31 4.86
N SER A 41 15.86 -4.54 5.05
CA SER A 41 17.07 -5.03 4.39
C SER A 41 16.91 -5.10 2.87
N PHE A 42 15.79 -5.60 2.36
CA PHE A 42 15.50 -5.62 0.93
C PHE A 42 15.49 -4.21 0.32
N ILE A 43 14.77 -3.27 0.94
CA ILE A 43 14.70 -1.89 0.47
C ILE A 43 16.10 -1.26 0.43
N ARG A 44 16.88 -1.40 1.50
CA ARG A 44 18.24 -0.81 1.57
C ARG A 44 19.22 -1.40 0.56
N THR A 45 19.03 -2.66 0.16
CA THR A 45 19.98 -3.37 -0.71
C THR A 45 19.60 -3.28 -2.19
N VAL A 46 18.30 -3.27 -2.48
CA VAL A 46 17.80 -3.37 -3.86
C VAL A 46 17.37 -2.00 -4.40
N PHE A 47 16.86 -1.11 -3.55
CA PHE A 47 16.38 0.17 -4.05
C PHE A 47 17.58 1.06 -4.35
N SER A 48 17.53 1.71 -5.50
CA SER A 48 18.59 2.58 -6.02
C SER A 48 18.76 3.85 -5.20
N GLN A 49 17.67 4.39 -4.65
CA GLN A 49 17.67 5.59 -3.81
C GLN A 49 16.61 5.43 -2.70
N PRO A 50 16.86 4.56 -1.69
CA PRO A 50 15.88 4.29 -0.63
C PRO A 50 15.51 5.56 0.16
N GLU A 51 16.41 6.54 0.20
CA GLU A 51 16.20 7.87 0.80
C GLU A 51 15.38 8.86 -0.05
N LYS A 52 15.19 8.63 -1.36
CA LYS A 52 14.51 9.58 -2.26
C LYS A 52 13.05 9.25 -2.57
N ASN A 53 12.31 8.84 -1.53
CA ASN A 53 10.89 8.51 -1.60
C ASN A 53 10.59 7.36 -2.59
N PRO A 54 10.71 6.08 -2.18
CA PRO A 54 10.08 5.02 -2.95
C PRO A 54 8.61 5.40 -3.20
N ALA A 55 8.11 5.15 -4.40
CA ALA A 55 6.70 5.35 -4.70
C ALA A 55 5.90 4.33 -3.90
N VAL A 56 5.55 4.69 -2.66
CA VAL A 56 4.70 3.88 -1.79
C VAL A 56 3.27 4.01 -2.29
N THR A 57 2.97 3.34 -3.41
CA THR A 57 1.60 3.06 -3.83
C THR A 57 1.04 2.00 -2.90
N THR A 58 0.51 2.45 -1.78
CA THR A 58 -0.27 1.61 -0.86
C THR A 58 -1.65 1.36 -1.46
N GLU A 59 -1.88 0.17 -2.01
CA GLU A 59 -3.25 -0.32 -2.19
C GLU A 59 -3.76 -0.82 -0.82
N LYS A 60 -4.30 0.11 -0.05
CA LYS A 60 -4.86 -0.11 1.30
C LYS A 60 -6.20 -0.83 1.22
N THR A 61 -6.22 -2.02 0.60
CA THR A 61 -7.46 -2.80 0.53
C THR A 61 -7.44 -3.81 1.68
N PRO A 62 -8.32 -3.69 2.68
CA PRO A 62 -8.50 -4.76 3.64
C PRO A 62 -9.04 -5.97 2.85
N ARG A 63 -8.26 -7.05 2.78
CA ARG A 63 -8.74 -8.32 2.24
C ARG A 63 -9.10 -9.26 3.36
N ARG A 64 -10.14 -10.04 3.08
CA ARG A 64 -10.58 -11.13 3.93
C ARG A 64 -10.12 -12.43 3.30
N LEU A 65 -9.11 -13.07 3.90
CA LEU A 65 -8.71 -14.43 3.54
C LEU A 65 -9.32 -15.38 4.58
N GLY A 66 -10.41 -16.05 4.20
CA GLY A 66 -11.22 -16.85 5.12
C GLY A 66 -11.89 -16.01 6.21
N ARG A 67 -11.55 -16.28 7.48
CA ARG A 67 -12.08 -15.51 8.63
C ARG A 67 -11.15 -14.37 9.08
N LYS A 68 -9.94 -14.26 8.52
CA LYS A 68 -8.94 -13.27 8.95
C LYS A 68 -8.92 -12.07 8.02
N ARG A 69 -8.59 -10.91 8.59
CA ARG A 69 -8.45 -9.63 7.87
C ARG A 69 -6.97 -9.31 7.71
N PHE A 70 -6.60 -8.86 6.52
CA PHE A 70 -5.23 -8.49 6.20
C PHE A 70 -5.17 -7.14 5.50
N TRP A 71 -4.10 -6.41 5.79
CA TRP A 71 -3.61 -5.30 4.99
C TRP A 71 -2.64 -5.84 3.94
N GLU A 72 -2.93 -5.55 2.67
CA GLU A 72 -1.95 -5.65 1.59
C GLU A 72 -1.12 -4.37 1.56
N VAL A 73 0.20 -4.51 1.69
CA VAL A 73 1.13 -3.37 1.62
C VAL A 73 2.13 -3.64 0.52
N ALA A 74 2.15 -2.77 -0.48
CA ALA A 74 3.14 -2.77 -1.56
C ALA A 74 4.03 -1.54 -1.45
N ILE A 75 5.34 -1.76 -1.39
CA ILE A 75 6.37 -0.72 -1.44
C ILE A 75 7.08 -0.89 -2.78
N ILE A 76 6.94 0.10 -3.66
CA ILE A 76 7.38 -0.01 -5.06
C ILE A 76 8.42 1.07 -5.35
N GLU A 77 9.57 0.66 -5.86
CA GLU A 77 10.49 1.56 -6.54
C GLU A 77 10.20 1.56 -8.04
N LYS A 78 10.12 2.76 -8.61
CA LYS A 78 10.12 3.01 -10.05
C LYS A 78 11.43 3.72 -10.40
N PRO A 79 12.54 2.99 -10.63
CA PRO A 79 13.79 3.59 -11.06
C PRO A 79 13.55 4.47 -12.30
N PRO A 80 14.23 5.61 -12.42
CA PRO A 80 14.16 6.42 -13.62
C PRO A 80 14.56 5.57 -14.83
N ALA A 81 13.61 5.36 -15.75
CA ALA A 81 13.87 4.58 -16.95
C ALA A 81 14.88 5.33 -17.84
N PRO A 82 15.90 4.65 -18.40
CA PRO A 82 16.64 5.19 -19.51
C PRO A 82 15.66 5.60 -20.63
N PRO A 83 15.93 6.67 -21.40
CA PRO A 83 15.01 7.18 -22.44
C PRO A 83 14.59 6.14 -23.50
N ARG A 84 15.32 5.02 -23.59
CA ARG A 84 15.08 3.93 -24.54
C ARG A 84 14.17 2.81 -24.00
N LEU A 85 13.92 2.77 -22.70
CA LEU A 85 13.02 1.79 -22.08
C LEU A 85 11.62 2.40 -21.97
N LYS A 86 10.69 1.90 -22.78
CA LYS A 86 9.29 2.35 -22.76
C LYS A 86 8.59 2.04 -21.42
N ASN A 87 9.02 1.00 -20.70
CA ASN A 87 8.46 0.59 -19.42
C ASN A 87 9.57 0.49 -18.36
N PRO A 88 9.51 1.24 -17.25
CA PRO A 88 10.45 1.07 -16.14
C PRO A 88 10.28 -0.30 -15.48
N LEU A 89 11.41 -0.95 -15.16
CA LEU A 89 11.42 -2.15 -14.33
C LEU A 89 11.21 -1.75 -12.86
N LEU A 90 10.39 -2.49 -12.15
CA LEU A 90 10.00 -2.22 -10.77
C LEU A 90 10.80 -3.09 -9.79
N ASN A 91 11.10 -2.53 -8.62
CA ASN A 91 11.43 -3.33 -7.43
C ASN A 91 10.24 -3.24 -6.48
N VAL A 92 9.74 -4.39 -6.02
CA VAL A 92 8.51 -4.47 -5.21
C VAL A 92 8.75 -5.31 -3.96
N ALA A 93 8.46 -4.73 -2.80
CA ALA A 93 8.19 -5.50 -1.59
C ALA A 93 6.68 -5.53 -1.37
N HIS A 94 6.08 -6.71 -1.48
CA HIS A 94 4.66 -6.94 -1.23
C HIS A 94 4.50 -7.74 0.07
N LEU A 95 3.62 -7.30 0.97
CA LEU A 95 3.44 -7.89 2.28
C LEU A 95 1.95 -8.10 2.59
N LEU A 96 1.67 -9.19 3.30
CA LEU A 96 0.40 -9.36 4.01
C LEU A 96 0.62 -9.15 5.50
N ILE A 97 -0.13 -8.20 6.06
CA ILE A 97 -0.05 -7.81 7.47
C ILE A 97 -1.40 -8.10 8.12
N ASP A 98 -1.37 -8.82 9.23
CA ASP A 98 -2.58 -9.12 9.99
C ASP A 98 -3.22 -7.83 10.49
N ALA A 99 -4.50 -7.62 10.18
CA ALA A 99 -5.18 -6.38 10.51
C ALA A 99 -5.54 -6.29 12.00
N ASP A 100 -5.47 -7.39 12.76
CA ASP A 100 -5.81 -7.39 14.18
C ASP A 100 -4.57 -7.09 15.05
N ASP A 101 -3.42 -7.71 14.75
CA ASP A 101 -2.19 -7.62 15.57
C ASP A 101 -1.00 -6.92 14.89
N GLY A 102 -1.12 -6.54 13.62
CA GLY A 102 -0.08 -5.87 12.85
C GLY A 102 1.14 -6.74 12.51
N ARG A 103 1.06 -8.06 12.74
CA ARG A 103 2.18 -8.96 12.40
C ARG A 103 2.23 -9.20 10.91
N VAL A 104 3.44 -9.10 10.36
CA VAL A 104 3.73 -9.51 8.98
C VAL A 104 3.59 -11.04 8.87
N ARG A 105 2.60 -11.49 8.11
CA ARG A 105 2.36 -12.92 7.85
C ARG A 105 3.17 -13.42 6.68
N GLU A 106 3.11 -12.71 5.56
CA GLU A 106 3.74 -13.12 4.30
C GLU A 106 4.48 -11.95 3.65
N ARG A 107 5.51 -12.28 2.89
CA ARG A 107 6.40 -11.33 2.20
C ARG A 107 6.78 -11.89 0.84
N TRP A 108 6.78 -11.03 -0.15
CA TRP A 108 7.33 -11.32 -1.47
C TRP A 108 8.19 -10.15 -1.91
N PHE A 109 9.40 -10.49 -2.34
CA PHE A 109 10.39 -9.55 -2.84
C PHE A 109 10.60 -9.83 -4.32
N LEU A 110 10.24 -8.86 -5.15
CA LEU A 110 10.34 -8.93 -6.60
C LEU A 110 11.31 -7.85 -7.07
N THR A 111 12.29 -8.23 -7.88
CA THR A 111 13.32 -7.31 -8.37
C THR A 111 13.29 -7.25 -9.88
N LYS A 112 13.43 -6.05 -10.44
CA LYS A 112 13.51 -5.82 -11.89
C LYS A 112 12.33 -6.43 -12.66
N VAL A 113 11.12 -6.36 -12.10
CA VAL A 113 9.90 -6.90 -12.72
C VAL A 113 9.16 -5.85 -13.53
N GLN A 114 8.55 -6.24 -14.63
CA GLN A 114 7.64 -5.36 -15.36
C GLN A 114 6.31 -5.19 -14.59
N ASP A 115 5.62 -4.08 -14.84
CA ASP A 115 4.29 -3.85 -14.26
C ASP A 115 3.30 -4.97 -14.61
N GLY A 116 3.36 -5.50 -15.83
CA GLY A 116 2.55 -6.65 -16.27
C GLY A 116 2.81 -7.91 -15.43
N GLU A 117 4.09 -8.24 -15.20
CA GLU A 117 4.50 -9.39 -14.40
C GLU A 117 4.05 -9.25 -12.94
N TYR A 118 4.13 -8.04 -12.38
CA TYR A 118 3.63 -7.78 -11.03
C TYR A 118 2.10 -7.94 -10.96
N ARG A 119 1.35 -7.47 -11.97
CA ARG A 119 -0.11 -7.70 -12.04
C ARG A 119 -0.45 -9.18 -12.17
N ASP A 120 0.30 -9.94 -12.97
CA ASP A 120 0.13 -11.39 -13.10
C ASP A 120 0.39 -12.11 -11.78
N PHE A 121 1.46 -11.74 -11.08
CA PHE A 121 1.73 -12.20 -9.71
C PHE A 121 0.54 -11.96 -8.78
N LEU A 122 -0.04 -10.75 -8.80
CA LEU A 122 -1.20 -10.42 -7.96
C LEU A 122 -2.43 -11.23 -8.34
N ARG A 123 -2.69 -11.42 -9.63
CA ARG A 123 -3.80 -12.24 -10.14
C ARG A 123 -3.67 -13.70 -9.70
N ALA A 124 -2.48 -14.29 -9.85
CA ALA A 124 -2.23 -15.68 -9.52
C ALA A 124 -2.32 -15.97 -8.01
N ARG A 125 -1.81 -15.05 -7.18
CA ARG A 125 -1.78 -15.22 -5.72
C ARG A 125 -3.05 -14.78 -5.03
N PHE A 126 -3.69 -13.75 -5.55
CA PHE A 126 -4.84 -13.12 -4.92
C PHE A 126 -5.98 -12.98 -5.93
N PRO A 127 -6.54 -14.10 -6.42
CA PRO A 127 -7.69 -14.06 -7.31
C PRO A 127 -8.76 -13.18 -6.65
N ARG A 128 -9.17 -12.12 -7.35
CA ARG A 128 -10.22 -11.25 -6.82
C ARG A 128 -11.47 -12.10 -6.63
N PRO A 129 -12.19 -11.99 -5.50
CA PRO A 129 -13.50 -12.60 -5.41
C PRO A 129 -14.35 -12.06 -6.56
N GLU A 130 -14.99 -12.97 -7.31
CA GLU A 130 -15.86 -12.64 -8.44
C GLU A 130 -16.81 -11.49 -8.06
N GLY A 131 -16.85 -10.42 -8.87
CA GLY A 131 -17.84 -9.35 -8.74
C GLY A 131 -17.32 -7.92 -8.53
N ARG A 132 -16.01 -7.68 -8.33
CA ARG A 132 -15.47 -6.31 -8.42
C ARG A 132 -15.02 -6.00 -9.84
N LYS A 133 -15.92 -5.39 -10.63
CA LYS A 133 -15.59 -4.78 -11.92
C LYS A 133 -14.43 -3.82 -11.75
N ASP A 134 -13.45 -3.93 -12.65
CA ASP A 134 -12.29 -3.06 -12.72
C ASP A 134 -12.75 -1.59 -12.85
N ARG A 135 -12.65 -0.85 -11.74
CA ARG A 135 -12.58 0.61 -11.81
C ARG A 135 -11.11 0.95 -12.05
N ILE A 136 -10.76 1.00 -13.33
CA ILE A 136 -9.53 1.63 -13.82
C ILE A 136 -9.78 3.15 -13.77
N PRO A 137 -9.00 3.95 -13.03
CA PRO A 137 -8.83 5.36 -13.37
C PRO A 137 -7.95 5.51 -14.61
#